data_AF-A0A9E5E5D2-F1
#
_entry.id   AF-A0A9E5E5D2-F1
#
_cell.length_a   1.000
_cell.length_b   1.000
_cell.length_c   1.000
_cell.angle_alpha   90.00
_cell.angle_beta   90.00
_cell.angle_gamma   90.00
#
_symmetry.space_group_name_H-M   'P 1'
#
loop_
_entity.id
_entity.type
_entity.pdbx_description
1 polymer ?
#
loop_
_entity_poly.entity_id
_entity_poly.type
_entity_poly.pdbx_seq_one_letter_code
_entity_poly.pdbx_strand_id
1 'polypeptide(L)'
;MGAFAAPLVTAGFQVVAFDGPAHGESPGVEASVPRLTECIVEIALQRGGVHALIGHSMGAASAAMATMIGLTTKGLVMIAPPLSHRWRMERAAAGLELPPEVWTLF
;
A
#
# COMPACT_ATOMS: atom_id res chain seq x y z
N MET A 1 -6.88 -0.44 -11.04
CA MET A 1 -5.47 -0.86 -11.26
C MET A 1 -5.27 -1.73 -12.52
N GLY A 2 -6.24 -2.56 -12.94
CA GLY A 2 -6.05 -3.53 -14.05
C GLY A 2 -5.60 -2.96 -15.40
N ALA A 3 -5.91 -1.69 -15.71
CA ALA A 3 -5.48 -1.04 -16.95
C ALA A 3 -3.96 -0.97 -17.14
N PHE A 4 -3.16 -1.06 -16.07
CA PHE A 4 -1.69 -1.11 -16.17
C PHE A 4 -1.15 -2.46 -16.64
N ALA A 5 -1.91 -3.55 -16.49
CA ALA A 5 -1.40 -4.90 -16.73
C ALA A 5 -1.06 -5.14 -18.21
N ALA A 6 -1.99 -4.87 -19.12
CA ALA A 6 -1.78 -5.14 -20.55
C ALA A 6 -0.58 -4.36 -21.14
N PRO A 7 -0.43 -3.03 -20.93
CA PRO A 7 0.74 -2.30 -21.43
C PRO A 7 2.08 -2.82 -20.88
N LEU A 8 2.13 -3.21 -19.60
CA LEU A 8 3.34 -3.75 -18.98
C LEU A 8 3.70 -5.14 -19.52
N VAL A 9 2.71 -6.00 -19.76
CA VAL A 9 2.91 -7.29 -20.42
C VAL A 9 3.41 -7.10 -21.85
N THR A 10 2.82 -6.17 -22.62
CA THR A 10 3.29 -5.83 -23.97
C THR A 10 4.73 -5.31 -23.96
N ALA A 11 5.15 -4.61 -22.91
CA ALA A 11 6.53 -4.16 -22.72
C ALA A 11 7.49 -5.28 -22.26
N GLY A 12 7.03 -6.53 -22.14
CA GLY A 12 7.85 -7.70 -21.80
C GLY A 12 7.96 -7.99 -20.30
N PHE A 13 7.18 -7.31 -19.45
CA PHE A 13 7.16 -7.60 -18.02
C PHE A 13 6.17 -8.72 -17.69
N GLN A 14 6.52 -9.54 -16.69
CA GLN A 14 5.52 -10.33 -15.99
C GLN A 14 4.79 -9.44 -14.98
N VAL A 15 3.46 -9.38 -15.05
CA VAL A 15 2.63 -8.62 -14.11
C VAL A 15 1.98 -9.57 -13.13
N VAL A 16 2.17 -9.31 -11.84
CA VAL A 16 1.48 -10.00 -10.74
C VAL A 16 0.50 -9.00 -10.11
N ALA A 17 -0.78 -9.34 -10.17
CA ALA A 17 -1.83 -8.69 -9.40
C ALA A 17 -2.41 -9.70 -8.41
N PHE A 18 -2.81 -9.23 -7.25
CA PHE A 18 -3.35 -10.06 -6.19
C PHE A 18 -4.41 -9.29 -5.41
N ASP A 19 -5.35 -10.03 -4.84
CA ASP A 19 -6.30 -9.48 -3.88
C ASP A 19 -5.62 -9.39 -2.51
N GLY A 20 -5.72 -8.22 -1.87
CA GLY A 20 -5.25 -8.03 -0.50
C GLY A 20 -6.21 -8.65 0.53
N PRO A 21 -5.81 -8.78 1.80
CA PRO A 21 -6.69 -9.25 2.87
C PRO A 21 -8.03 -8.50 2.87
N ALA A 22 -9.15 -9.21 3.03
CA ALA A 22 -10.51 -8.66 2.99
C ALA A 22 -10.92 -7.90 1.71
N HIS A 23 -10.27 -8.19 0.57
CA HIS A 23 -10.63 -7.64 -0.74
C HIS A 23 -10.82 -8.75 -1.76
N GLY A 24 -11.68 -8.52 -2.76
CA GLY A 24 -11.90 -9.46 -3.87
C GLY A 24 -12.25 -10.86 -3.37
N GLU A 25 -11.47 -11.86 -3.81
CA GLU A 25 -11.63 -13.25 -3.41
C GLU A 25 -10.83 -13.63 -2.14
N SER A 26 -10.05 -12.70 -1.58
CA SER A 26 -9.25 -12.97 -0.37
C SER A 26 -10.09 -12.90 0.91
N PRO A 27 -9.91 -13.83 1.86
CA PRO A 27 -10.72 -13.91 3.06
C PRO A 27 -10.42 -12.77 4.07
N GLY A 28 -11.27 -12.69 5.09
CA GLY A 28 -11.16 -11.74 6.20
C GLY A 28 -12.12 -10.57 6.08
N VAL A 29 -12.11 -9.72 7.12
CA VAL A 29 -12.99 -8.53 7.20
C VAL A 29 -12.21 -7.23 7.45
N GLU A 30 -10.88 -7.34 7.57
CA GLU A 30 -10.00 -6.22 7.84
C GLU A 30 -8.76 -6.27 6.96
N ALA A 31 -8.32 -5.09 6.54
CA ALA A 31 -7.07 -4.85 5.86
C ALA A 31 -6.27 -3.78 6.60
N SER A 32 -4.95 -3.91 6.60
CA SER A 32 -4.06 -2.91 7.17
C SER A 32 -2.80 -2.80 6.33
N VAL A 33 -2.10 -1.66 6.46
CA VAL A 33 -0.84 -1.41 5.75
C VAL A 33 0.17 -2.54 6.03
N PRO A 34 0.44 -2.94 7.30
CA PRO A 34 1.39 -4.02 7.59
C PRO A 34 1.00 -5.37 6.99
N ARG A 35 -0.28 -5.77 7.09
CA ARG A 35 -0.73 -7.06 6.51
C ARG A 35 -0.55 -7.09 5.00
N LEU A 36 -0.88 -5.99 4.32
CA LEU A 36 -0.71 -5.91 2.88
C LEU A 36 0.79 -5.85 2.49
N THR A 37 1.64 -5.24 3.33
CA THR A 37 3.10 -5.28 3.18
C THR A 37 3.64 -6.71 3.25
N GLU A 38 3.19 -7.51 4.21
CA GLU A 38 3.56 -8.93 4.32
C GLU A 38 3.21 -9.69 3.04
N CYS A 39 2.01 -9.49 2.48
CA CYS A 39 1.63 -10.09 1.20
C CYS A 39 2.59 -9.70 0.06
N ILE A 40 2.98 -8.41 -0.03
CA ILE A 40 3.91 -7.92 -1.06
C ILE A 40 5.27 -8.60 -0.92
N VAL A 41 5.80 -8.70 0.30
CA VAL A 41 7.10 -9.34 0.58
C VAL A 41 7.04 -10.82 0.24
N GLU A 42 6.01 -11.55 0.68
CA GLU A 42 5.85 -12.97 0.39
C GLU A 42 5.75 -13.26 -1.11
N ILE A 43 4.95 -12.47 -1.83
CA ILE A 43 4.85 -12.58 -3.29
C ILE A 43 6.22 -12.33 -3.94
N ALA A 44 6.95 -11.30 -3.50
CA ALA A 44 8.26 -11.01 -4.04
C ALA A 44 9.25 -12.16 -3.80
N LEU A 45 9.26 -12.74 -2.59
CA LEU A 45 10.09 -13.90 -2.26
C LEU A 45 9.77 -15.11 -3.15
N GLN A 46 8.49 -15.43 -3.32
CA GLN A 46 8.04 -16.55 -4.16
C GLN A 46 8.35 -16.36 -5.66
N ARG A 47 8.54 -15.12 -6.12
CA ARG A 47 8.90 -14.79 -7.50
C ARG A 47 10.40 -14.61 -7.71
N GLY A 48 11.22 -14.73 -6.67
CA GLY A 48 12.67 -14.48 -6.75
C GLY A 48 13.03 -13.00 -6.85
N GLY A 49 12.15 -12.11 -6.39
CA GLY A 49 12.28 -10.65 -6.42
C GLY A 49 11.22 -9.97 -7.29
N VAL A 50 11.22 -8.63 -7.26
CA VAL A 50 10.32 -7.80 -8.07
C VAL A 50 11.08 -6.63 -8.72
N HIS A 51 10.85 -6.43 -10.02
CA HIS A 51 11.48 -5.34 -10.75
C HIS A 51 10.95 -3.96 -10.31
N ALA A 52 9.64 -3.83 -10.13
CA ALA A 52 8.99 -2.62 -9.68
C ALA A 52 7.72 -2.94 -8.89
N LEU A 53 7.31 -2.00 -8.03
CA LEU A 53 6.04 -2.02 -7.31
C LEU A 53 5.16 -0.85 -7.77
N ILE A 54 3.87 -1.11 -7.94
CA ILE A 54 2.88 -0.08 -8.28
C ILE A 54 1.72 -0.19 -7.28
N GLY A 55 1.52 0.83 -6.46
CA GLY A 55 0.50 0.84 -5.43
C GLY A 55 -0.40 2.08 -5.51
N HIS A 56 -1.66 1.93 -5.11
CA HIS A 56 -2.62 3.03 -4.95
C HIS A 56 -3.09 3.14 -3.49
N SER A 57 -3.22 4.36 -2.97
CA SER A 57 -3.73 4.63 -1.61
C SER A 57 -3.02 3.75 -0.56
N MET A 58 -3.75 2.90 0.16
CA MET A 58 -3.17 1.94 1.12
C MET A 58 -2.11 1.03 0.50
N GLY A 59 -2.32 0.56 -0.74
CA GLY A 59 -1.34 -0.26 -1.46
C GLY A 59 -0.06 0.50 -1.81
N ALA A 60 -0.12 1.82 -1.99
CA ALA A 60 1.07 2.65 -2.17
C ALA A 60 1.88 2.74 -0.87
N ALA A 61 1.20 2.93 0.27
CA ALA A 61 1.84 2.94 1.58
C ALA A 61 2.47 1.57 1.92
N SER A 62 1.78 0.47 1.63
CA SER A 62 2.31 -0.89 1.83
C SER A 62 3.50 -1.20 0.94
N ALA A 63 3.46 -0.79 -0.34
CA ALA A 63 4.60 -0.95 -1.24
C ALA A 63 5.82 -0.16 -0.76
N ALA A 64 5.62 1.09 -0.29
CA ALA A 64 6.70 1.87 0.31
C ALA A 64 7.25 1.21 1.58
N MET A 65 6.38 0.76 2.47
CA MET A 65 6.78 0.05 3.69
C MET A 65 7.59 -1.21 3.39
N ALA A 66 7.21 -2.00 2.37
CA ALA A 66 7.96 -3.17 1.95
C ALA A 66 9.42 -2.82 1.61
N THR A 67 9.65 -1.71 0.91
CA THR A 67 11.01 -1.24 0.59
C THR A 67 11.79 -0.79 1.84
N MET A 68 11.12 -0.15 2.80
CA MET A 68 11.75 0.28 4.06
C MET A 68 12.20 -0.90 4.93
N ILE A 69 11.51 -2.05 4.83
CA ILE A 69 11.86 -3.26 5.59
C ILE A 69 12.78 -4.23 4.82
N GLY A 70 13.34 -3.79 3.69
CA GLY A 70 14.42 -4.49 2.99
C GLY A 70 14.07 -5.08 1.63
N LEU A 71 12.83 -4.99 1.15
CA LEU A 71 12.49 -5.42 -0.21
C LEU A 71 13.15 -4.49 -1.24
N THR A 72 14.14 -5.00 -1.96
CA THR A 72 14.83 -4.23 -3.01
C THR A 72 14.06 -4.30 -4.31
N THR A 73 13.85 -3.14 -4.95
CA THR A 73 13.19 -3.02 -6.25
C THR A 73 13.81 -1.89 -7.06
N LYS A 74 13.67 -1.91 -8.40
CA LYS A 74 14.21 -0.86 -9.29
C LYS A 74 13.26 0.32 -9.46
N GLY A 75 11.98 0.16 -9.10
CA GLY A 75 10.98 1.22 -9.22
C GLY A 75 9.86 1.09 -8.20
N LEU A 76 9.43 2.23 -7.66
CA LEU A 76 8.26 2.33 -6.78
C LEU A 76 7.35 3.43 -7.31
N VAL A 77 6.17 3.05 -7.80
CA VAL A 77 5.15 3.97 -8.29
C VAL A 77 4.03 4.06 -7.27
N MET A 78 3.80 5.27 -6.74
CA MET A 78 2.80 5.54 -5.73
C MET A 78 1.70 6.44 -6.29
N ILE A 79 0.47 5.91 -6.35
CA ILE A 79 -0.70 6.63 -6.85
C ILE A 79 -1.58 7.03 -5.67
N ALA A 80 -1.81 8.33 -5.50
CA ALA A 80 -2.57 8.88 -4.36
C ALA A 80 -2.17 8.27 -2.98
N PRO A 81 -0.87 8.17 -2.65
CA PRO A 81 -0.46 7.64 -1.35
C PRO A 81 -0.99 8.51 -0.20
N PRO A 82 -1.37 7.92 0.95
CA PRO A 82 -1.66 8.68 2.14
C PRO A 82 -0.33 9.19 2.74
N LEU A 83 0.19 10.31 2.23
CA LEU A 83 1.46 10.91 2.67
C LEU A 83 1.38 11.53 4.08
N SER A 84 0.18 11.87 4.52
CA SER A 84 -0.07 12.39 5.86
C SER A 84 -1.49 12.06 6.30
N HIS A 85 -1.62 11.57 7.53
CA HIS A 85 -2.90 11.39 8.20
C HIS A 85 -3.27 12.59 9.09
N ARG A 86 -2.32 13.50 9.34
CA ARG A 86 -2.44 14.62 10.27
C ARG A 86 -3.72 15.42 10.04
N TRP A 87 -3.94 15.89 8.81
CA TRP A 87 -5.13 16.69 8.50
C TRP A 87 -6.44 15.93 8.77
N ARG A 88 -6.48 14.61 8.51
CA ARG A 88 -7.68 13.79 8.76
C ARG A 88 -7.91 13.61 10.25
N MET A 89 -6.83 13.41 11.00
CA MET A 89 -6.87 13.29 12.45
C MET A 89 -7.28 14.61 13.10
N GLU A 90 -6.71 15.74 12.68
CA GLU A 90 -7.10 17.08 13.13
C GLU A 90 -8.58 17.35 12.85
N ARG A 91 -9.07 17.03 11.64
CA ARG A 91 -10.48 17.20 11.31
C ARG A 91 -11.40 16.29 12.14
N ALA A 92 -11.00 15.05 12.39
CA ALA A 92 -11.76 14.14 13.23
C ALA A 92 -11.77 14.60 14.70
N ALA A 93 -10.63 15.05 15.22
CA ALA A 93 -10.50 15.57 16.57
C ALA A 93 -11.35 16.82 16.79
N ALA A 94 -11.37 17.74 15.81
CA ALA A 94 -12.24 18.91 15.84
C ALA A 94 -13.73 18.51 15.85
N GLY A 95 -14.13 17.53 15.04
CA GLY A 95 -15.51 17.03 15.00
C GLY A 95 -15.95 16.29 16.26
N LEU A 96 -15.00 15.76 17.04
CA LEU A 96 -15.23 15.12 18.34
C LEU A 96 -15.06 16.09 19.52
N GLU A 97 -14.82 17.37 19.25
CA GLU A 97 -14.57 18.41 20.26
C GLU A 97 -13.42 18.06 21.24
N LEU A 98 -12.41 17.34 20.75
CA LEU A 98 -11.25 16.99 21.58
C LEU A 98 -10.43 18.24 21.92
N PRO A 99 -9.89 18.36 23.14
CA PRO A 99 -9.04 19.48 23.54
C PRO A 99 -7.79 19.58 22.63
N PRO A 100 -7.30 20.79 22.31
CA PRO A 100 -6.12 20.99 21.46
C PRO A 100 -4.88 20.24 21.94
N GLU A 101 -4.75 19.99 23.24
CA GLU A 101 -3.65 19.23 23.84
C GLU A 101 -3.61 17.79 23.31
N VAL A 102 -4.78 17.18 23.07
CA VAL A 102 -4.90 15.83 22.51
C VAL A 102 -4.47 15.80 21.04
N TRP A 103 -4.58 16.90 20.31
CA TRP A 103 -4.25 16.96 18.88
C TRP A 103 -2.74 16.82 18.66
N THR A 104 -1.93 17.21 19.65
CA THR A 104 -0.47 17.15 19.58
C THR A 104 0.10 15.72 19.76
N LEU A 105 -0.74 14.76 20.17
CA LEU A 105 -0.36 13.34 20.30
C LEU A 105 -0.30 12.61 18.94
N PHE A 106 -0.69 13.26 17.85
CA PHE A 106 -0.72 12.72 16.49
C PHE A 106 0.08 13.62 15.51
#